data_AF-A0A316FGX7-F1
#
_entry.id   AF-A0A316FGX7-F1
#
_cell.length_a   1.000
_cell.length_b   1.000
_cell.length_c   1.000
_cell.angle_alpha   90.00
_cell.angle_beta   90.00
_cell.angle_gamma   90.00
#
_symmetry.space_group_name_H-M   'P 1'
#
loop_
_entity.id
_entity.type
_entity.pdbx_description
1 polymer ?
#
loop_
_entity_poly.entity_id
_entity_poly.type
_entity_poly.pdbx_seq_one_letter_code
_entity_poly.pdbx_strand_id
1 'polypeptide(L)'
;MKSSNYLRQAKRRNHHKDEDKSPSWQDKVIGKYQLSLLLDINRAQLDSWIKMGMPVIQEGGINREWEFDLVAVKAWANSNGHLDNR
;
A
#
# COMPACT_ATOMS: atom_id res chain seq x y z
N MET A 1 -7.12 -58.10 24.18
CA MET A 1 -5.89 -57.27 24.13
C MET A 1 -6.22 -55.94 23.46
N LYS A 2 -5.54 -54.89 23.89
CA LYS A 2 -5.98 -53.49 23.92
C LYS A 2 -6.14 -52.83 22.55
N SER A 3 -7.22 -52.08 22.38
CA SER A 3 -7.43 -51.05 21.36
C SER A 3 -6.29 -50.02 21.40
N SER A 4 -5.78 -49.57 20.25
CA SER A 4 -4.84 -48.45 20.19
C SER A 4 -5.24 -47.44 19.12
N ASN A 5 -5.57 -46.26 19.65
CA ASN A 5 -5.86 -45.00 18.99
C ASN A 5 -4.76 -44.58 18.00
N TYR A 6 -5.14 -44.31 16.75
CA TYR A 6 -4.37 -43.44 15.85
C TYR A 6 -5.16 -42.15 15.66
N LEU A 7 -5.37 -41.43 16.76
CA LEU A 7 -5.81 -40.04 16.71
C LEU A 7 -4.56 -39.16 16.70
N ARG A 8 -4.64 -38.09 15.89
CA ARG A 8 -3.78 -36.89 15.86
C ARG A 8 -2.59 -36.94 14.91
N GLN A 9 -2.81 -36.39 13.72
CA GLN A 9 -2.02 -35.23 13.29
C GLN A 9 -2.95 -34.16 12.71
N ALA A 10 -3.53 -33.37 13.61
CA ALA A 10 -3.92 -32.02 13.26
C ALA A 10 -2.65 -31.21 12.99
N LYS A 11 -2.32 -30.98 11.73
CA LYS A 11 -1.53 -29.82 11.31
C LYS A 11 -2.26 -29.12 10.19
N ARG A 12 -3.30 -28.40 10.59
CA ARG A 12 -3.66 -27.14 9.95
C ARG A 12 -2.46 -26.20 10.12
N ARG A 13 -1.71 -25.98 9.04
CA ARG A 13 -0.90 -24.76 8.83
C ARG A 13 -1.25 -24.33 7.42
N ASN A 14 -2.37 -23.60 7.32
CA ASN A 14 -2.38 -22.15 7.23
C ASN A 14 -1.82 -21.69 5.88
N HIS A 15 -2.76 -21.42 4.97
CA HIS A 15 -2.77 -20.26 4.09
C HIS A 15 -1.37 -19.79 3.66
N HIS A 16 -0.90 -20.28 2.52
CA HIS A 16 -0.18 -19.39 1.61
C HIS A 16 -1.24 -18.40 1.08
N LYS A 17 -1.51 -17.36 1.87
CA LYS A 17 -2.01 -16.09 1.35
C LYS A 17 -0.79 -15.40 0.74
N ASP A 18 -0.33 -15.90 -0.39
CA ASP A 18 0.23 -15.01 -1.38
C ASP A 18 -0.97 -14.28 -1.98
N GLU A 19 -1.55 -13.38 -1.18
CA GLU A 19 -2.23 -12.24 -1.76
C GLU A 19 -1.11 -11.52 -2.50
N ASP A 20 -1.00 -11.82 -3.79
CA ASP A 20 -0.66 -10.82 -4.79
C ASP A 20 -1.40 -9.57 -4.36
N LYS A 21 -0.72 -8.69 -3.63
CA LYS A 21 -1.10 -7.31 -3.45
C LYS A 21 -0.86 -6.62 -4.78
N SER A 22 -1.47 -7.14 -5.85
CA SER A 22 -1.85 -6.31 -6.97
C SER A 22 -2.65 -5.16 -6.34
N PRO A 23 -2.17 -3.91 -6.41
CA PRO A 23 -2.84 -2.79 -5.78
C PRO A 23 -4.27 -2.81 -6.30
N SER A 24 -5.21 -2.95 -5.37
CA SER A 24 -6.61 -3.00 -5.75
C SER A 24 -6.88 -1.71 -6.53
N TRP A 25 -7.64 -1.76 -7.62
CA TRP A 25 -7.93 -0.56 -8.42
C TRP A 25 -8.57 0.57 -7.59
N GLN A 26 -9.06 0.24 -6.38
CA GLN A 26 -9.64 1.15 -5.39
C GLN A 26 -8.59 2.00 -4.66
N ASP A 27 -7.31 1.61 -4.70
CA ASP A 27 -6.20 2.33 -4.05
C ASP A 27 -5.49 3.31 -4.99
N LYS A 28 -5.90 3.37 -6.26
CA LYS A 28 -5.33 4.31 -7.23
C LYS A 28 -5.93 5.70 -7.03
N VAL A 29 -5.07 6.69 -6.92
CA VAL A 29 -5.44 8.10 -6.81
C VAL A 29 -4.93 8.84 -8.02
N ILE A 30 -5.85 9.48 -8.72
CA ILE A 30 -5.55 10.30 -9.88
C ILE A 30 -5.47 11.76 -9.45
N GLY A 31 -4.37 12.41 -9.79
CA GLY A 31 -4.11 13.81 -9.52
C GLY A 31 -3.48 14.10 -8.16
N LYS A 32 -2.54 15.05 -8.16
CA LYS A 32 -1.85 15.53 -6.95
C LYS A 32 -2.81 16.09 -5.90
N TYR A 33 -3.86 16.77 -6.36
CA TYR A 33 -4.84 17.40 -5.47
C TYR A 33 -5.62 16.37 -4.66
N GLN A 34 -6.10 15.31 -5.31
CA GLN A 34 -6.90 14.30 -4.65
C GLN A 34 -6.05 13.52 -3.65
N LEU A 35 -4.80 13.22 -3.99
CA LEU A 35 -3.86 12.61 -3.05
C LEU A 35 -3.57 13.51 -1.85
N SER A 36 -3.39 14.81 -2.07
CA SER A 36 -3.14 15.76 -0.98
C SER A 36 -4.31 15.83 0.02
N LEU A 37 -5.56 15.77 -0.47
CA LEU A 37 -6.74 15.74 0.38
C LEU A 37 -6.86 14.44 1.18
N LEU A 38 -6.56 13.29 0.56
CA LEU A 38 -6.67 11.98 1.22
C LEU A 38 -5.64 11.78 2.33
N LEU A 39 -4.49 12.43 2.23
CA LEU A 39 -3.41 12.35 3.20
C LEU A 39 -3.38 13.55 4.16
N ASP A 40 -4.31 14.50 4.00
CA ASP A 40 -4.36 15.78 4.74
C ASP A 40 -3.01 16.53 4.74
N ILE A 41 -2.37 16.57 3.56
CA ILE A 41 -1.10 17.25 3.34
C ILE A 41 -1.27 18.38 2.32
N ASN A 42 -0.34 19.33 2.32
CA ASN A 42 -0.33 20.38 1.30
C ASN A 42 0.33 19.89 0.00
N ARG A 43 -0.07 20.44 -1.15
CA ARG A 43 0.53 20.12 -2.47
C ARG A 43 2.05 20.36 -2.49
N ALA A 44 2.52 21.39 -1.77
CA ALA A 44 3.95 21.66 -1.63
C ALA A 44 4.72 20.53 -0.90
N GLN A 45 4.10 19.91 0.11
CA GLN A 45 4.68 18.74 0.78
C GLN A 45 4.71 17.54 -0.17
N LEU A 46 3.62 17.33 -0.92
CA LEU A 46 3.56 16.27 -1.92
C LEU A 46 4.64 16.44 -3.00
N ASP A 47 4.90 17.66 -3.48
CA ASP A 47 5.98 17.93 -4.42
C ASP A 47 7.37 17.66 -3.82
N SER A 48 7.54 17.93 -2.51
CA SER A 48 8.76 17.55 -1.79
C SER A 48 8.93 16.03 -1.74
N TRP A 49 7.85 15.29 -1.45
CA TRP A 49 7.86 13.83 -1.41
C TRP A 49 8.21 13.22 -2.77
N ILE A 50 7.67 13.76 -3.86
CA ILE A 50 8.03 13.34 -5.22
C ILE A 50 9.54 13.54 -5.46
N LYS A 51 10.12 14.68 -5.06
CA LYS A 51 11.57 14.91 -5.17
C LYS A 51 12.42 13.98 -4.30
N MET A 52 11.87 13.51 -3.19
CA MET A 52 12.50 12.54 -2.29
C MET A 52 12.39 11.09 -2.78
N GLY A 53 11.70 10.84 -3.89
CA GLY A 53 11.55 9.49 -4.46
C GLY A 53 10.31 8.74 -3.98
N MET A 54 9.23 9.45 -3.63
CA MET A 54 7.93 8.84 -3.38
C MET A 54 7.48 7.98 -4.57
N PRO A 55 6.85 6.81 -4.34
CA PRO A 55 6.35 5.97 -5.42
C PRO A 55 5.24 6.66 -6.21
N VAL A 56 5.41 6.73 -7.53
CA VAL A 56 4.47 7.29 -8.49
C VAL A 56 4.22 6.24 -9.56
N ILE A 57 2.96 5.99 -9.90
CA ILE A 57 2.61 5.06 -11.00
C ILE A 57 2.84 5.75 -12.34
N GLN A 58 2.34 6.98 -12.46
CA GLN A 58 2.46 7.78 -13.67
C GLN A 58 2.81 9.22 -13.31
N GLU A 59 3.93 9.69 -13.84
CA GLU A 59 4.27 11.11 -13.81
C GLU A 59 3.37 11.87 -14.79
N GLY A 60 2.80 12.98 -14.33
CA GLY A 60 1.96 13.81 -15.17
C GLY A 60 2.77 14.58 -16.21
N GLY A 61 2.07 15.07 -17.24
CA GLY A 61 2.66 15.79 -18.36
C GLY A 61 1.60 16.38 -19.28
N ILE A 62 1.99 16.81 -20.47
CA ILE A 62 1.03 17.29 -21.48
C ILE A 62 0.06 16.15 -21.82
N ASN A 63 -1.22 16.33 -21.46
CA ASN A 63 -2.30 15.35 -21.60
C ASN A 63 -2.18 14.08 -20.74
N ARG A 64 -1.38 14.09 -19.67
CA ARG A 64 -1.30 12.97 -18.71
C ARG A 64 -1.51 13.47 -17.30
N GLU A 65 -2.45 12.84 -16.61
CA GLU A 65 -2.65 13.08 -15.19
C GLU A 65 -1.64 12.29 -14.37
N TRP A 66 -1.32 12.82 -13.18
CA TRP A 66 -0.49 12.10 -12.22
C TRP A 66 -1.29 10.94 -11.65
N GLU A 67 -0.68 9.76 -11.55
CA GLU A 67 -1.32 8.61 -10.92
C GLU A 67 -0.44 8.07 -9.79
N PHE A 68 -1.08 7.79 -8.67
CA PHE A 68 -0.44 7.34 -7.45
C PHE A 68 -1.12 6.10 -6.92
N ASP A 69 -0.34 5.23 -6.29
CA ASP A 69 -0.84 4.13 -5.47
C ASP A 69 -0.89 4.62 -4.02
N LEU A 70 -2.08 4.78 -3.46
CA LEU A 70 -2.26 5.26 -2.10
C LEU A 70 -1.59 4.34 -1.08
N VAL A 71 -1.62 3.02 -1.29
CA VAL A 71 -1.01 2.04 -0.39
C VAL A 71 0.50 2.17 -0.42
N ALA A 72 1.09 2.25 -1.61
CA ALA A 72 2.53 2.43 -1.76
C ALA A 72 3.01 3.77 -1.18
N VAL A 73 2.26 4.86 -1.44
CA VAL A 73 2.57 6.19 -0.90
C VAL A 73 2.48 6.20 0.63
N LYS A 74 1.43 5.62 1.21
CA LYS A 74 1.30 5.50 2.68
C LYS A 74 2.43 4.65 3.29
N ALA A 75 2.76 3.52 2.68
CA ALA A 75 3.85 2.67 3.14
C ALA A 75 5.20 3.39 3.09
N TRP A 76 5.46 4.11 1.99
CA TRP A 76 6.67 4.94 1.84
C TRP A 76 6.70 6.08 2.86
N ALA A 77 5.60 6.80 3.04
CA ALA A 77 5.52 7.91 3.99
C ALA A 77 5.69 7.43 5.45
N ASN A 78 5.08 6.30 5.82
CA ASN A 78 5.29 5.66 7.13
C ASN A 78 6.77 5.25 7.33
N SER A 79 7.41 4.68 6.30
CA SER A 79 8.81 4.25 6.38
C SER A 79 9.79 5.43 6.53
N ASN A 80 9.43 6.60 6.00
CA ASN A 80 10.21 7.83 6.11
C ASN A 80 9.79 8.69 7.33
N GLY A 81 8.83 8.26 8.14
CA GLY A 81 8.35 8.99 9.32
C GLY A 81 7.57 10.26 8.97
N HIS A 82 6.98 10.34 7.78
CA HIS A 82 6.17 11.49 7.34
C HIS A 82 4.71 11.41 7.80
N LEU A 83 4.20 10.20 8.02
CA LEU A 83 2.89 9.96 8.60
C LEU A 83 3.10 9.27 9.94
N ASP A 84 2.71 9.95 11.02
CA ASP A 84 2.65 9.33 12.35
C ASP A 84 1.38 8.48 12.41
N ASN A 85 1.52 7.16 12.55
CA ASN A 85 0.41 6.28 12.91
C ASN A 85 0.03 6.57 14.37
N ARG A 86 -0.76 7.62 14.61
CA ARG A 86 -1.48 7.80 15.87
C ARG A 86 -2.79 7.05 15.87
#